data_AF-A0A2V2PWK3-F1
#
_entry.id   AF-A0A2V2PWK3-F1
#
_cell.length_a   1.000
_cell.length_b   1.000
_cell.length_c   1.000
_cell.angle_alpha   90.00
_cell.angle_beta   90.00
_cell.angle_gamma   90.00
#
_symmetry.space_group_name_H-M   'P 1'
#
loop_
_entity.id
_entity.type
_entity.pdbx_description
1 polymer ?
#
loop_
_entity_poly.entity_id
_entity_poly.type
_entity_poly.pdbx_seq_one_letter_code
_entity_poly.pdbx_strand_id
1 'polypeptide(L)'
;GLSGLFRLRTVAGPLPRALDALAGAAAEGNAFLLAGDGGFHLVDRPDPELLARTIRTDRPEAWRTLDATVLHSALLDEVWRIPDAPGHIGYIHDTGAAVEQAERLGATAVLMHPVREETVRDLARQGVTMPRKSTSFGPKPATGLVMRSLTLD
;
A
#
# COMPACT_ATOMS: atom_id res chain seq x y z
N GLY A 1 9.66 12.26 -3.93
CA GLY A 1 8.39 12.32 -4.67
C GLY A 1 8.09 11.05 -5.41
N LEU A 2 6.83 10.85 -5.77
CA LEU A 2 6.37 9.67 -6.53
C LEU A 2 6.49 9.84 -8.05
N SER A 3 6.64 11.08 -8.51
CA SER A 3 6.78 11.45 -9.92
C SER A 3 7.90 10.68 -10.60
N GLY A 4 7.58 10.03 -11.72
CA GLY A 4 8.52 9.20 -12.50
C GLY A 4 8.76 7.79 -11.94
N LEU A 5 8.35 7.50 -10.70
CA LEU A 5 8.48 6.19 -10.06
C LEU A 5 7.17 5.41 -10.04
N PHE A 6 6.05 6.10 -10.07
CA PHE A 6 4.70 5.54 -10.16
C PHE A 6 3.86 6.39 -11.11
N ARG A 7 2.81 5.79 -11.67
CA ARG A 7 1.74 6.55 -12.31
C ARG A 7 0.82 7.12 -11.23
N LEU A 8 0.56 8.43 -11.31
CA LEU A 8 -0.27 9.18 -10.37
C LEU A 8 -1.54 9.66 -11.05
N ARG A 9 -2.71 9.43 -10.43
CA ARG A 9 -4.00 9.91 -10.91
C ARG A 9 -4.91 10.31 -9.75
N THR A 10 -5.46 11.52 -9.79
CA THR A 10 -6.52 11.90 -8.86
C THR A 10 -7.82 11.17 -9.20
N VAL A 11 -8.51 10.65 -8.18
CA VAL A 11 -9.82 10.00 -8.31
C VAL A 11 -10.87 10.92 -7.70
N ALA A 12 -11.70 11.51 -8.55
CA ALA A 12 -12.81 12.34 -8.10
C ALA A 12 -13.97 11.49 -7.56
N GLY A 13 -14.59 11.97 -6.48
CA GLY A 13 -15.80 11.39 -5.89
C GLY A 13 -15.55 10.78 -4.51
N PRO A 14 -16.53 10.02 -3.98
CA PRO A 14 -16.49 9.52 -2.62
C PRO A 14 -15.58 8.28 -2.49
N LEU A 15 -15.20 7.95 -1.25
CA LEU A 15 -14.34 6.81 -0.92
C LEU A 15 -14.72 5.49 -1.64
N PRO A 16 -16.00 5.07 -1.73
CA PRO A 16 -16.34 3.83 -2.44
C PRO A 16 -15.88 3.81 -3.90
N ARG A 17 -16.01 4.93 -4.62
CA ARG A 17 -15.54 5.05 -6.01
C ARG A 17 -14.02 4.98 -6.10
N ALA A 18 -13.33 5.54 -5.12
CA ALA A 18 -11.87 5.49 -5.06
C ALA A 18 -11.37 4.08 -4.73
N LEU A 19 -12.08 3.34 -3.88
CA LEU A 19 -11.82 1.92 -3.61
C LEU A 19 -12.09 1.04 -4.83
N ASP A 20 -13.12 1.32 -5.63
CA ASP A 20 -13.37 0.62 -6.90
C ASP A 20 -12.22 0.86 -7.89
N ALA A 21 -11.73 2.11 -7.99
CA ALA A 21 -10.58 2.44 -8.83
C ALA A 21 -9.30 1.73 -8.36
N LEU A 22 -9.07 1.64 -7.05
CA LEU A 22 -7.98 0.88 -6.45
C LEU A 22 -8.09 -0.61 -6.80
N ALA A 23 -9.26 -1.22 -6.64
CA ALA A 23 -9.48 -2.63 -6.95
C ALA A 23 -9.24 -2.94 -8.45
N GLY A 24 -9.70 -2.05 -9.34
CA GLY A 24 -9.43 -2.19 -10.78
C GLY A 24 -7.94 -2.11 -11.12
N ALA A 25 -7.21 -1.18 -10.51
CA ALA A 25 -5.76 -1.05 -10.73
C ALA A 25 -4.97 -2.22 -10.11
N ALA A 26 -5.38 -2.70 -8.94
CA ALA A 26 -4.76 -3.82 -8.24
C ALA A 26 -4.86 -5.15 -9.04
N ALA A 27 -5.84 -5.26 -9.94
CA ALA A 27 -5.95 -6.40 -10.85
C ALA A 27 -4.89 -6.39 -11.97
N GLU A 28 -4.28 -5.23 -12.27
CA GLU A 28 -3.23 -5.08 -13.28
C GLU A 28 -1.81 -5.11 -12.70
N GLY A 29 -1.65 -4.98 -11.38
CA GLY A 29 -0.36 -4.92 -10.70
C GLY A 29 -0.47 -4.19 -9.36
N ASN A 30 0.66 -3.74 -8.81
CA ASN A 30 0.65 -3.04 -7.52
C ASN A 30 -0.06 -1.68 -7.62
N ALA A 31 -0.94 -1.42 -6.66
CA ALA A 31 -1.72 -0.19 -6.58
C ALA A 31 -1.99 0.23 -5.14
N PHE A 32 -1.99 1.53 -4.91
CA PHE A 32 -2.25 2.17 -3.62
C PHE A 32 -3.17 3.36 -3.79
N LEU A 33 -4.02 3.62 -2.81
CA LEU A 33 -4.82 4.85 -2.77
C LEU A 33 -4.31 5.74 -1.63
N LEU A 34 -3.87 6.95 -1.96
CA LEU A 34 -3.50 7.97 -0.98
C LEU A 34 -4.69 8.86 -0.66
N ALA A 35 -4.84 9.22 0.62
CA ALA A 35 -5.86 10.13 1.11
C ALA A 35 -5.36 10.92 2.33
N GLY A 36 -6.09 11.96 2.73
CA GLY A 36 -5.77 12.78 3.92
C GLY A 36 -5.74 14.29 3.65
N ASP A 37 -5.70 14.69 2.38
CA ASP A 37 -5.75 16.08 1.92
C ASP A 37 -7.16 16.52 1.46
N GLY A 38 -8.18 15.72 1.78
CA GLY A 38 -9.56 15.90 1.29
C GLY A 38 -9.81 15.33 -0.12
N GLY A 39 -8.80 14.71 -0.74
CA GLY A 39 -8.90 14.03 -2.03
C GLY A 39 -8.40 12.59 -1.99
N PHE A 40 -8.47 11.93 -3.16
CA PHE A 40 -7.96 10.59 -3.37
C PHE A 40 -6.99 10.55 -4.54
N HIS A 41 -5.83 9.94 -4.34
CA HIS A 41 -4.79 9.81 -5.37
C HIS A 41 -4.42 8.35 -5.55
N LEU A 42 -4.69 7.82 -6.73
CA LEU A 42 -4.31 6.47 -7.12
C LEU A 42 -2.87 6.46 -7.59
N VAL A 43 -2.08 5.60 -6.97
CA VAL A 43 -0.66 5.39 -7.22
C VAL A 43 -0.52 3.95 -7.68
N ASP A 44 -0.26 3.73 -8.97
CA ASP A 44 -0.18 2.40 -9.57
C ASP A 44 0.98 2.31 -10.57
N ARG A 45 1.22 1.11 -11.10
CA ARG A 45 2.27 0.83 -12.10
C ARG A 45 3.66 1.34 -11.65
N PRO A 46 4.21 0.76 -10.56
CA PRO A 46 5.56 1.08 -10.13
C PRO A 46 6.56 0.89 -11.27
N ASP A 47 7.56 1.75 -11.32
CA ASP A 47 8.75 1.60 -12.15
C ASP A 47 9.40 0.22 -11.87
N PRO A 48 9.55 -0.64 -12.89
CA PRO A 48 10.21 -1.93 -12.72
C PRO A 48 11.64 -1.81 -12.18
N GLU A 49 12.38 -0.75 -12.51
CA GLU A 49 13.73 -0.53 -11.99
C GLU A 49 13.73 -0.20 -10.49
N LEU A 50 12.67 0.46 -10.00
CA LEU A 50 12.47 0.68 -8.56
C LEU A 50 12.23 -0.64 -7.84
N LEU A 51 11.35 -1.48 -8.38
CA LEU A 51 11.10 -2.78 -7.77
C LEU A 51 12.35 -3.66 -7.77
N ALA A 52 13.10 -3.68 -8.87
CA ALA A 52 14.30 -4.49 -9.03
C ALA A 52 15.41 -4.13 -8.02
N ARG A 53 15.59 -2.84 -7.70
CA ARG A 53 16.62 -2.38 -6.76
C ARG A 53 16.21 -2.43 -5.28
N THR A 54 14.91 -2.43 -4.99
CA THR A 54 14.39 -2.36 -3.60
C THR A 54 13.90 -3.69 -3.05
N ILE A 55 13.43 -4.60 -3.91
CA ILE A 55 12.81 -5.85 -3.47
C ILE A 55 13.82 -6.98 -3.54
N ARG A 56 14.01 -7.65 -2.41
CA ARG A 56 14.87 -8.84 -2.28
C ARG A 56 14.51 -9.92 -3.31
N THR A 57 15.52 -10.53 -3.91
CA THR A 57 15.39 -11.48 -5.02
C THR A 57 15.39 -12.94 -4.60
N ASP A 58 15.68 -13.24 -3.34
CA ASP A 58 15.68 -14.59 -2.77
C ASP A 58 14.28 -15.06 -2.30
N ARG A 59 13.22 -14.36 -2.73
CA ARG A 59 11.82 -14.71 -2.45
C ARG A 59 11.06 -15.02 -3.74
N PRO A 60 10.06 -15.91 -3.69
CA PRO A 60 9.22 -16.20 -4.85
C PRO A 60 8.56 -14.94 -5.40
N GLU A 61 8.27 -14.94 -6.70
CA GLU A 61 7.63 -13.81 -7.37
C GLU A 61 6.32 -13.38 -6.69
N ALA A 62 5.47 -14.33 -6.33
CA ALA A 62 4.20 -14.08 -5.63
C ALA A 62 4.36 -13.34 -4.29
N TRP A 63 5.53 -13.43 -3.64
CA TRP A 63 5.85 -12.65 -2.44
C TRP A 63 6.38 -11.26 -2.80
N ARG A 64 7.23 -11.19 -3.84
CA ARG A 64 7.86 -9.95 -4.30
C ARG A 64 6.83 -8.95 -4.86
N THR A 65 5.74 -9.44 -5.43
CA THR A 65 4.69 -8.62 -6.03
C THR A 65 3.53 -8.28 -5.09
N LEU A 66 3.59 -8.66 -3.80
CA LEU A 66 2.55 -8.26 -2.84
C LEU A 66 2.58 -6.74 -2.61
N ASP A 67 1.39 -6.11 -2.54
CA ASP A 67 1.28 -4.68 -2.21
C ASP A 67 1.97 -4.34 -0.90
N ALA A 68 1.88 -5.21 0.11
CA ALA A 68 2.57 -5.02 1.38
C ALA A 68 4.11 -5.04 1.22
N THR A 69 4.65 -5.86 0.32
CA THR A 69 6.09 -5.91 0.03
C THR A 69 6.54 -4.64 -0.67
N VAL A 70 5.81 -4.22 -1.70
CA VAL A 70 6.10 -3.02 -2.49
C VAL A 70 5.95 -1.76 -1.64
N LEU A 71 4.90 -1.67 -0.81
CA LEU A 71 4.70 -0.56 0.11
C LEU A 71 5.89 -0.39 1.03
N HIS A 72 6.29 -1.43 1.77
CA HIS A 72 7.37 -1.28 2.74
C HIS A 72 8.72 -1.03 2.03
N SER A 73 9.07 -1.85 1.03
CA SER A 73 10.42 -1.79 0.45
C SER A 73 10.62 -0.59 -0.48
N ALA A 74 9.64 -0.31 -1.36
CA ALA A 74 9.78 0.73 -2.36
C ALA A 74 9.26 2.08 -1.87
N LEU A 75 8.08 2.13 -1.25
CA LEU A 75 7.48 3.40 -0.84
C LEU A 75 8.04 3.89 0.50
N LEU A 76 7.91 3.09 1.56
CA LEU A 76 8.29 3.52 2.91
C LEU A 76 9.81 3.67 3.05
N ASP A 77 10.56 2.64 2.68
CA ASP A 77 12.00 2.59 2.94
C ASP A 77 12.80 3.41 1.92
N GLU A 78 12.50 3.28 0.61
CA GLU A 78 13.29 3.92 -0.44
C GLU A 78 12.81 5.32 -0.82
N VAL A 79 11.52 5.47 -1.17
CA VAL A 79 10.99 6.76 -1.70
C VAL A 79 10.77 7.77 -0.60
N TRP A 80 10.07 7.40 0.47
CA TRP A 80 9.72 8.30 1.56
C TRP A 80 10.70 8.26 2.73
N ARG A 81 11.56 7.22 2.80
CA ARG A 81 12.58 7.04 3.84
C ARG A 81 12.02 7.21 5.26
N ILE A 82 10.83 6.65 5.49
CA ILE A 82 10.14 6.72 6.76
C ILE A 82 10.87 5.82 7.78
N PRO A 83 11.33 6.36 8.92
CA PRO A 83 11.91 5.54 9.96
C PRO A 83 10.88 4.52 10.47
N ASP A 84 11.28 3.25 10.64
CA ASP A 84 10.47 2.23 11.30
C ASP A 84 10.48 2.42 12.83
N ALA A 85 10.13 3.64 13.27
CA ALA A 85 10.05 4.05 14.65
C ALA A 85 8.58 4.08 15.13
N PRO A 86 8.31 3.65 16.38
CA PRO A 86 6.99 3.79 16.97
C PRO A 86 6.50 5.25 16.88
N GLY A 87 5.31 5.48 16.32
CA GLY A 87 4.67 6.80 16.23
C GLY A 87 4.60 7.42 14.84
N HIS A 88 5.32 6.89 13.84
CA HIS A 88 5.28 7.42 12.47
C HIS A 88 4.23 6.71 11.60
N ILE A 89 3.91 5.46 11.94
CA ILE A 89 3.02 4.58 11.18
C ILE A 89 1.98 3.94 12.10
N GLY A 90 0.70 4.03 11.74
CA GLY A 90 -0.42 3.34 12.37
C GLY A 90 -1.17 2.46 11.38
N TYR A 91 -1.60 1.26 11.81
CA TYR A 91 -2.33 0.31 10.96
C TYR A 91 -3.80 0.28 11.37
N ILE A 92 -4.71 0.50 10.41
CA ILE A 92 -6.15 0.56 10.63
C ILE A 92 -6.83 -0.36 9.62
N HIS A 93 -7.69 -1.26 10.11
CA HIS A 93 -8.33 -2.28 9.26
C HIS A 93 -9.62 -1.79 8.59
N ASP A 94 -10.01 -0.55 8.85
CA ASP A 94 -11.14 0.12 8.22
C ASP A 94 -10.63 1.30 7.38
N THR A 95 -11.02 1.33 6.10
CA THR A 95 -10.56 2.35 5.16
C THR A 95 -11.12 3.73 5.46
N GLY A 96 -12.40 3.81 5.88
CA GLY A 96 -13.03 5.08 6.26
C GLY A 96 -12.34 5.69 7.47
N ALA A 97 -12.14 4.89 8.52
CA ALA A 97 -11.44 5.32 9.73
C ALA A 97 -9.98 5.71 9.46
N ALA A 98 -9.30 5.05 8.51
CA ALA A 98 -7.95 5.43 8.11
C ALA A 98 -7.92 6.81 7.43
N VAL A 99 -8.86 7.08 6.53
CA VAL A 99 -9.00 8.38 5.84
C VAL A 99 -9.33 9.47 6.87
N GLU A 100 -10.35 9.28 7.69
CA GLU A 100 -10.75 10.24 8.73
C GLU A 100 -9.61 10.56 9.70
N GLN A 101 -8.85 9.54 10.11
CA GLN A 101 -7.72 9.74 10.99
C GLN A 101 -6.58 10.50 10.31
N ALA A 102 -6.33 10.23 9.02
CA ALA A 102 -5.31 10.94 8.26
C ALA A 102 -5.65 12.43 8.15
N GLU A 103 -6.89 12.75 7.75
CA GLU A 103 -7.38 14.13 7.67
C GLU A 103 -7.27 14.86 9.01
N ARG A 104 -7.74 14.22 10.09
CA ARG A 104 -7.70 14.81 11.45
C ARG A 104 -6.28 15.12 11.93
N LEU A 105 -5.30 14.32 11.52
CA LEU A 105 -3.91 14.44 11.97
C LEU A 105 -3.02 15.22 11.00
N GLY A 106 -3.55 15.72 9.88
CA GLY A 106 -2.72 16.29 8.80
C GLY A 106 -1.69 15.26 8.28
N ALA A 107 -2.13 14.01 8.18
CA ALA A 107 -1.34 12.84 7.84
C ALA A 107 -1.80 12.27 6.49
N THR A 108 -1.11 11.25 5.98
CA THR A 108 -1.48 10.54 4.75
C THR A 108 -1.91 9.12 5.08
N ALA A 109 -3.10 8.73 4.63
CA ALA A 109 -3.52 7.34 4.58
C ALA A 109 -3.05 6.69 3.27
N VAL A 110 -2.60 5.44 3.34
CA VAL A 110 -2.31 4.57 2.19
C VAL A 110 -3.20 3.34 2.29
N LEU A 111 -4.12 3.19 1.35
CA LEU A 111 -5.04 2.06 1.30
C LEU A 111 -4.53 1.04 0.29
N MET A 112 -4.61 -0.23 0.65
CA MET A 112 -4.19 -1.37 -0.18
C MET A 112 -5.37 -2.29 -0.49
N HIS A 113 -5.29 -2.98 -1.62
CA HIS A 113 -6.20 -4.07 -1.90
C HIS A 113 -5.83 -5.31 -1.07
N PRO A 114 -6.80 -6.04 -0.47
CA PRO A 114 -6.52 -7.27 0.25
C PRO A 114 -5.82 -8.31 -0.62
N VAL A 115 -4.83 -9.01 -0.04
CA VAL A 115 -4.21 -10.18 -0.68
C VAL A 115 -5.23 -11.32 -0.81
N ARG A 116 -5.21 -12.02 -1.94
CA ARG A 116 -6.07 -13.19 -2.19
C ARG A 116 -5.63 -14.36 -1.31
N GLU A 117 -6.61 -15.10 -0.77
CA GLU A 117 -6.34 -16.25 0.11
C GLU A 117 -5.45 -17.31 -0.57
N GLU A 118 -5.66 -17.55 -1.86
CA GLU A 118 -4.88 -18.49 -2.67
C GLU A 118 -3.38 -18.15 -2.66
N THR A 119 -3.02 -16.87 -2.81
CA THR A 119 -1.63 -16.40 -2.76
C THR A 119 -1.02 -16.67 -1.38
N VAL A 120 -1.76 -16.41 -0.31
CA VAL A 120 -1.30 -16.68 1.06
C VAL A 120 -1.07 -18.17 1.27
N ARG A 121 -2.00 -19.01 0.82
CA ARG A 121 -1.91 -20.47 0.91
C ARG A 121 -0.73 -21.03 0.13
N ASP A 122 -0.49 -20.53 -1.08
CA ASP A 122 0.58 -21.00 -1.94
C ASP A 122 1.96 -20.59 -1.42
N LEU A 123 2.10 -19.38 -0.87
CA LEU A 123 3.32 -18.97 -0.17
C LEU A 123 3.57 -19.83 1.08
N ALA A 124 2.52 -20.12 1.86
CA ALA A 124 2.64 -20.98 3.03
C ALA A 124 3.08 -22.41 2.66
N ARG A 125 2.54 -22.98 1.57
CA ARG A 125 2.95 -24.30 1.03
C ARG A 125 4.42 -24.32 0.61
N GLN A 126 4.97 -23.19 0.17
CA GLN A 126 6.38 -23.03 -0.16
C GLN A 126 7.26 -22.77 1.08
N GLY A 127 6.68 -22.78 2.29
CA GLY A 127 7.40 -22.47 3.53
C GLY A 127 7.81 -21.00 3.64
N VAL A 128 7.19 -20.10 2.85
CA VAL A 128 7.51 -18.67 2.85
C VAL A 128 6.57 -17.92 3.79
N THR A 129 7.16 -17.24 4.76
CA THR A 129 6.42 -16.34 5.66
C THR A 129 6.00 -15.07 4.92
N MET A 130 4.76 -14.65 5.17
CA MET A 130 4.24 -13.37 4.67
C MET A 130 5.11 -12.19 5.15
N PRO A 131 5.20 -11.08 4.40
CA PRO A 131 5.96 -9.89 4.81
C PRO A 131 5.57 -9.42 6.22
N ARG A 132 6.49 -8.81 6.99
CA ARG A 132 6.15 -8.29 8.31
C ARG A 132 4.96 -7.31 8.20
N LYS A 133 4.04 -7.34 9.17
CA LYS A 133 2.83 -6.48 9.21
C LYS A 133 1.81 -6.75 8.09
N SER A 134 1.87 -7.92 7.44
CA SER A 134 0.88 -8.37 6.46
C SER A 134 -0.12 -9.42 7.00
N THR A 135 0.11 -9.96 8.21
CA THR A 135 -0.68 -11.05 8.77
C THR A 135 -1.87 -10.55 9.60
N SER A 136 -3.08 -10.72 9.05
CA SER A 136 -4.33 -10.83 9.81
C SER A 136 -5.26 -11.70 8.97
N PHE A 137 -5.79 -12.77 9.57
CA PHE A 137 -6.62 -13.79 8.93
C PHE A 137 -8.09 -13.60 9.34
N GLY A 138 -8.97 -13.54 8.34
CA GLY A 138 -10.40 -13.27 8.39
C GLY A 138 -10.85 -12.68 7.04
N PRO A 139 -12.15 -12.64 6.69
CA PRO A 139 -12.59 -11.94 5.48
C PRO A 139 -12.19 -10.47 5.62
N LYS A 140 -11.10 -10.07 4.96
CA LYS A 140 -10.40 -8.83 5.30
C LYS A 140 -11.04 -7.68 4.53
N PRO A 141 -11.67 -6.70 5.20
CA PRO A 141 -11.88 -5.41 4.55
C PRO A 141 -10.53 -4.83 4.11
N ALA A 142 -10.56 -3.95 3.11
CA ALA A 142 -9.39 -3.22 2.64
C ALA A 142 -8.60 -2.63 3.82
N THR A 143 -7.28 -2.81 3.82
CA THR A 143 -6.42 -2.35 4.92
C THR A 143 -5.93 -0.94 4.63
N GLY A 144 -6.07 -0.05 5.62
CA GLY A 144 -5.52 1.30 5.61
C GLY A 144 -4.26 1.42 6.49
N LEU A 145 -3.21 2.01 5.94
CA LEU A 145 -2.05 2.49 6.67
C LEU A 145 -2.21 3.99 6.90
N VAL A 146 -1.86 4.53 8.06
CA VAL A 146 -1.79 5.98 8.29
C VAL A 146 -0.36 6.36 8.64
N MET A 147 0.20 7.35 7.94
CA MET A 147 1.55 7.85 8.13
C MET A 147 1.54 9.34 8.49
N ARG A 148 2.31 9.72 9.51
CA ARG A 148 2.44 11.12 9.92
C ARG A 148 3.56 11.81 9.14
N SER A 149 3.29 13.02 8.66
CA SER A 149 4.25 13.91 7.96
C SER A 149 4.80 13.33 6.66
N LEU A 150 4.10 13.59 5.54
CA LEU A 150 4.60 13.37 4.19
C LEU A 150 4.30 14.60 3.33
N THR A 151 5.31 15.11 2.63
CA THR A 151 5.11 16.07 1.53
C THR A 151 4.96 15.27 0.23
N LEU A 152 3.80 15.36 -0.40
CA LEU A 152 3.50 14.73 -1.68
C LEU A 152 3.97 15.64 -2.84
N ASP A 153 5.27 15.91 -2.90
CA ASP A 153 5.90 16.63 -4.03
C ASP A 153 6.39 15.67 -5.11
#